data_AF-M8ATX0-F1
#
_entry.id   AF-M8ATX0-F1
#
_cell.length_a   1.000
_cell.length_b   1.000
_cell.length_c   1.000
_cell.angle_alpha   90.00
_cell.angle_beta   90.00
_cell.angle_gamma   90.00
#
_symmetry.space_group_name_H-M   'P 1'
#
loop_
_entity.id
_entity.type
_entity.pdbx_description
1 polymer ?
#
loop_
_entity_poly.entity_id
_entity_poly.type
_entity_poly.pdbx_seq_one_letter_code
_entity_poly.pdbx_strand_id
1 'polypeptide(L)' 'MTTLELLERRLGAHGWERYYENRDIVQLHRRDGGIDLISLPRDFTKFRSTHMYDVVLKNRDSFKVVDVPS' A
#
# COMPACT_ATOMS: atom_id res chain seq x y z
N MET A 1 -6.14 15.47 -2.00
CA MET A 1 -6.50 14.21 -2.70
C MET A 1 -5.37 13.22 -2.53
N THR A 2 -5.61 12.10 -1.84
CA THR A 2 -4.68 10.97 -1.80
C THR A 2 -5.03 10.03 -2.94
N THR A 3 -4.07 9.75 -3.83
CA THR A 3 -4.24 8.82 -4.96
C THR A 3 -3.44 7.54 -4.71
N LEU A 4 -3.79 6.48 -5.43
CA LEU A 4 -3.03 5.22 -5.43
C LEU A 4 -1.55 5.47 -5.76
N GLU A 5 -1.29 6.26 -6.80
CA GLU A 5 0.07 6.61 -7.26
C GLU A 5 0.92 7.27 -6.17
N LEU A 6 0.31 8.11 -5.32
CA LEU A 6 1.02 8.74 -4.21
C LEU A 6 1.41 7.71 -3.14
N LEU A 7 0.52 6.77 -2.82
CA LEU A 7 0.80 5.69 -1.88
C LEU A 7 1.89 4.76 -2.42
N GLU A 8 1.79 4.37 -3.69
CA GLU A 8 2.80 3.56 -4.36
C GLU A 8 4.17 4.23 -4.39
N ARG A 9 4.25 5.54 -4.65
CA ARG A 9 5.51 6.27 -4.61
C ARG A 9 6.14 6.25 -3.22
N ARG A 10 5.33 6.40 -2.16
CA ARG A 10 5.81 6.31 -0.78
C ARG A 10 6.29 4.90 -0.46
N LEU A 11 5.51 3.88 -0.80
CA LEU A 11 5.91 2.48 -0.64
C LEU A 11 7.19 2.17 -1.43
N GLY A 12 7.34 2.71 -2.64
CA GLY A 12 8.54 2.57 -3.46
C GLY A 12 9.80 3.12 -2.80
N ALA A 13 9.71 4.24 -2.09
CA ALA A 13 10.82 4.76 -1.28
C ALA A 13 11.22 3.80 -0.12
N HIS A 14 10.32 2.90 0.26
CA HIS A 14 10.56 1.83 1.24
C HIS A 14 10.83 0.46 0.59
N GLY A 15 11.14 0.40 -0.70
CA GLY A 15 11.57 -0.84 -1.37
C GLY A 15 10.43 -1.74 -1.86
N TRP A 16 9.23 -1.20 -2.06
CA TRP A 16 8.10 -1.90 -2.67
C TRP A 16 8.00 -1.64 -4.17
N GLU A 17 7.73 -2.67 -4.94
CA GLU A 17 7.59 -2.57 -6.40
C GLU A 17 6.37 -3.31 -6.90
N ARG A 18 5.74 -2.80 -7.96
CA ARG A 18 4.61 -3.49 -8.62
C ARG A 18 5.04 -4.88 -9.05
N TYR A 19 4.27 -5.87 -8.64
CA TYR A 19 4.45 -7.28 -8.96
C TYR A 19 3.38 -7.77 -9.94
N TYR A 20 2.13 -7.40 -9.68
CA TYR A 20 0.98 -7.83 -10.45
C TYR A 20 -0.08 -6.74 -10.45
N GLU A 21 -0.82 -6.62 -11.55
CA GLU A 21 -2.01 -5.76 -11.60
C GLU A 21 -3.10 -6.38 -12.46
N ASN A 22 -4.35 -6.03 -12.14
CA ASN A 22 -5.48 -6.24 -13.02
C ASN A 22 -6.42 -5.02 -12.95
N ARG A 23 -7.66 -5.19 -13.42
CA ARG A 23 -8.66 -4.11 -13.45
C ARG A 23 -9.04 -3.59 -12.06
N ASP A 24 -8.97 -4.45 -11.05
CA ASP A 24 -9.48 -4.16 -9.71
C ASP A 24 -8.37 -3.97 -8.67
N ILE A 25 -7.22 -4.61 -8.84
CA ILE A 25 -6.14 -4.62 -7.85
C ILE A 25 -4.77 -4.30 -8.45
N VAL A 26 -3.91 -3.73 -7.61
CA VAL A 26 -2.47 -3.59 -7.81
C VAL A 26 -1.78 -4.24 -6.62
N GLN A 27 -0.86 -5.16 -6.89
CA GLN A 27 -0.06 -5.83 -5.87
C GLN A 27 1.39 -5.38 -5.94
N LEU A 28 1.98 -5.12 -4.79
CA LEU A 28 3.39 -4.79 -4.62
C LEU A 28 4.11 -5.90 -3.87
N HIS A 29 5.37 -6.13 -4.21
CA HIS A 29 6.29 -7.04 -3.52
C HIS A 29 7.50 -6.27 -3.00
N ARG A 30 8.24 -6.88 -2.07
CA ARG A 30 9.51 -6.33 -1.58
C ARG A 30 10.64 -6.63 -2.55
N ARG A 31 11.43 -5.60 -2.91
CA ARG A 31 12.61 -5.74 -3.78
C ARG A 31 13.71 -6.61 -3.16
N ASP A 32 13.76 -6.72 -1.83
CA ASP A 32 14.75 -7.53 -1.10
C ASP A 32 14.52 -9.04 -1.21
N GLY A 33 13.52 -9.49 -1.97
CA GLY A 33 13.19 -10.91 -2.16
C GLY A 33 12.35 -11.50 -1.03
N GLY A 34 11.84 -10.68 -0.11
CA GLY A 34 10.87 -11.11 0.91
C GLY A 34 9.55 -11.60 0.31
N ILE A 35 8.84 -12.47 1.04
CA ILE A 35 7.57 -13.06 0.63
C ILE A 35 6.36 -12.13 0.82
N ASP A 36 6.59 -10.93 1.37
CA ASP A 36 5.50 -10.01 1.68
C ASP A 36 4.92 -9.37 0.43
N LEU A 37 3.57 -9.33 0.39
CA LEU A 37 2.80 -8.67 -0.64
C LEU A 37 1.85 -7.64 -0.03
N ILE A 38 1.73 -6.48 -0.67
CA ILE A 38 0.67 -5.51 -0.36
C ILE A 38 -0.30 -5.50 -1.53
N SER A 39 -1.59 -5.70 -1.26
CA SER A 39 -2.65 -5.62 -2.28
C SER A 39 -3.48 -4.36 -2.08
N LEU A 40 -3.54 -3.52 -3.11
CA LEU A 40 -4.27 -2.26 -3.09
C LEU A 40 -5.38 -2.29 -4.16
N PRO A 41 -6.55 -1.69 -3.90
CA PRO A 41 -7.55 -1.50 -4.95
C PRO A 41 -7.04 -0.46 -5.96
N ARG A 42 -7.27 -0.73 -7.25
CA ARG A 42 -6.95 0.21 -8.32
C ARG A 42 -7.78 1.50 -8.20
N ASP A 43 -9.04 1.32 -7.83
CA ASP A 43 -9.94 2.40 -7.46
C ASP A 43 -9.74 2.76 -5.99
N PHE A 44 -9.08 3.90 -5.75
CA PHE A 44 -8.73 4.35 -4.40
C PHE A 44 -9.97 4.67 -3.55
N THR A 45 -11.16 4.87 -4.14
CA THR A 45 -12.40 5.03 -3.37
C THR A 45 -12.82 3.72 -2.67
N LYS A 46 -12.30 2.58 -3.13
CA LYS A 46 -12.49 1.26 -2.51
C LYS A 46 -11.42 0.95 -1.47
N PHE A 47 -10.53 1.89 -1.16
CA PHE A 47 -9.52 1.74 -0.12
C PHE A 47 -10.19 1.66 1.26
N ARG A 48 -9.83 0.62 2.03
CA ARG A 48 -10.47 0.25 3.31
C ARG A 48 -9.42 0.06 4.39
N SER A 49 -9.87 0.06 5.64
CA SER A 49 -9.01 -0.16 6.82
C SER A 49 -8.17 -1.43 6.71
N THR A 50 -8.69 -2.52 6.14
CA THR A 50 -7.92 -3.75 5.90
C THR A 50 -6.65 -3.52 5.08
N HIS A 51 -6.74 -2.72 4.01
CA HIS A 51 -5.59 -2.36 3.18
C HIS A 51 -4.62 -1.43 3.93
N MET A 52 -5.15 -0.50 4.75
CA MET A 52 -4.32 0.37 5.60
C MET A 52 -3.52 -0.45 6.62
N TYR A 53 -4.17 -1.40 7.27
CA TYR A 53 -3.51 -2.29 8.24
C TYR A 53 -2.42 -3.12 7.59
N ASP A 54 -2.66 -3.65 6.38
CA ASP A 54 -1.65 -4.41 5.66
C ASP A 54 -0.41 -3.56 5.36
N VAL A 55 -0.61 -2.33 4.88
CA VAL A 55 0.47 -1.35 4.66
C VAL A 55 1.24 -1.06 5.96
N VAL A 56 0.56 -0.80 7.06
CA VAL A 56 1.21 -0.47 8.35
C VAL A 56 1.94 -1.67 8.94
N LEU A 57 1.33 -2.87 8.94
CA LEU A 57 1.95 -4.06 9.50
C LEU A 57 3.24 -4.45 8.76
N LYS A 58 3.29 -4.20 7.45
CA LYS A 58 4.46 -4.47 6.61
C LYS A 58 5.49 -3.33 6.59
N ASN A 59 5.17 -2.18 7.19
CA ASN A 59 6.03 -1.00 7.23
C ASN A 59 5.95 -0.29 8.60
N ARG A 60 5.98 -1.05 9.70
CA ARG A 60 5.67 -0.56 11.06
C ARG A 60 6.50 0.64 11.49
N ASP A 61 7.74 0.73 11.02
CA ASP A 61 8.65 1.82 11.38
C ASP A 61 8.44 3.10 10.55
N SER A 62 7.59 3.04 9.52
CA SER A 62 7.44 4.12 8.53
C SER A 62 6.00 4.59 8.32
N PHE A 63 5.00 3.76 8.66
CA PHE A 63 3.59 4.07 8.49
C PHE A 63 2.81 3.91 9.79
N LYS A 64 1.81 4.77 9.98
CA LYS A 64 0.81 4.67 11.05
C LYS A 64 -0.57 5.02 10.52
N VAL A 65 -1.60 4.37 11.07
CA VAL A 65 -2.99 4.81 10.90
C VAL A 65 -3.26 5.91 11.93
N VAL A 66 -3.84 7.01 11.49
CA VAL A 66 -4.32 8.09 12.36
C VAL A 66 -5.79 8.32 12.08
N ASP A 67 -6.58 8.51 13.12
CA ASP A 67 -7.93 9.02 12.95
C ASP A 67 -7.86 10.47 12.46
N VAL A 68 -8.79 10.85 11.59
CA VAL A 68 -8.94 12.25 11.19
C VAL A 68 -9.54 12.99 12.38
N PRO A 69 -8.87 14.03 12.91
CA PRO A 69 -9.47 14.84 13.97
C PRO A 69 -10.79 15.43 13.46
N SER A 70 -11.86 15.29 14.27
CA SER A 70 -13.19 15.85 14.04
C SER A 70 -13.16 17.36 13.83
#